data_AF-A0A7V4HQP7-F1
#
_entry.id   AF-A0A7V4HQP7-F1
#
_cell.length_a   1.000
_cell.length_b   1.000
_cell.length_c   1.000
_cell.angle_alpha   90.00
_cell.angle_beta   90.00
_cell.angle_gamma   90.00
#
_symmetry.space_group_name_H-M   'P 1'
#
loop_
_entity.id
_entity.type
_entity.pdbx_description
1 polymer ?
#
loop_
_entity_poly.entity_id
_entity_poly.type
_entity_poly.pdbx_seq_one_letter_code
_entity_poly.pdbx_strand_id
1 'polypeptide(L)' 'MGGCMYLVVCYDVVQNRRRGRLLRKMKEYLAHVQKSVFEGELE' A
#
# COMPACT_ATOMS: atom_id res chain seq x y z
N MET A 1 7.79 3.19 -24.59
CA MET A 1 6.54 2.70 -23.96
C MET A 1 6.91 2.23 -22.56
N GLY A 2 6.72 3.06 -21.54
CA GLY A 2 6.79 2.59 -20.16
C GLY A 2 5.44 1.94 -19.85
N GLY A 3 5.43 0.66 -19.45
CA GLY A 3 4.19 0.00 -19.05
C GLY A 3 3.84 0.38 -17.61
N CYS A 4 2.58 0.70 -17.34
CA CYS A 4 2.06 0.82 -15.98
C CYS A 4 2.14 -0.56 -15.32
N MET A 5 2.83 -0.66 -14.17
CA MET A 5 2.93 -1.91 -13.41
C MET A 5 1.84 -1.94 -12.35
N TYR A 6 0.94 -2.93 -12.40
CA TYR A 6 -0.01 -3.14 -11.32
C TYR A 6 0.67 -3.82 -10.13
N LEU A 7 0.60 -3.21 -8.95
CA LEU A 7 1.24 -3.68 -7.73
C LEU A 7 0.20 -4.07 -6.68
N VAL A 8 0.46 -5.17 -5.98
CA VAL A 8 -0.27 -5.56 -4.76
C VAL A 8 0.74 -5.61 -3.61
N VAL A 9 0.48 -4.84 -2.55
CA VAL A 9 1.34 -4.71 -1.38
C VAL A 9 0.64 -5.28 -0.16
N CYS A 10 1.09 -6.45 0.28
CA CYS A 10 0.72 -7.06 1.55
C CYS A 10 1.78 -6.74 2.60
N TYR A 11 1.38 -6.33 3.81
CA TYR A 11 2.31 -6.09 4.91
C TYR A 11 1.86 -6.76 6.20
N ASP A 12 2.84 -7.13 7.03
CA ASP A 12 2.58 -7.56 8.40
C ASP A 12 3.38 -6.69 9.37
N VAL A 13 2.68 -5.79 10.07
CA VAL A 13 3.29 -4.86 11.02
C VAL A 13 2.55 -4.96 12.35
N VAL A 14 3.18 -5.68 13.28
CA VAL A 14 2.67 -5.92 14.64
C VAL A 14 2.52 -4.61 15.42
N GLN A 15 3.53 -3.73 15.35
CA GLN A 15 3.52 -2.50 16.14
C GLN A 15 2.50 -1.48 15.59
N ASN A 16 1.44 -1.21 16.35
CA ASN A 16 0.31 -0.35 15.97
C ASN A 16 0.74 1.04 15.46
N ARG A 17 1.71 1.69 16.12
CA ARG A 17 2.20 3.02 15.72
C ARG A 17 2.85 3.00 14.34
N ARG A 18 3.67 1.99 14.04
CA ARG A 18 4.32 1.83 12.72
C ARG A 18 3.29 1.48 11.65
N ARG A 19 2.34 0.59 11.97
CA ARG A 19 1.25 0.23 11.06
C ARG A 19 0.42 1.45 10.68
N GLY A 20 0.04 2.28 11.65
CA GLY A 20 -0.71 3.51 11.40
C GLY A 20 0.06 4.51 10.53
N ARG A 21 1.38 4.64 10.73
CA ARG A 21 2.23 5.48 9.88
C ARG A 21 2.32 4.97 8.44
N LEU A 22 2.50 3.66 8.27
CA LEU A 22 2.54 3.01 6.96
C LEU A 22 1.20 3.20 6.23
N LEU A 23 0.08 2.92 6.90
CA LEU A 23 -1.26 3.08 6.32
C LEU A 23 -1.48 4.49 5.77
N ARG A 24 -1.16 5.52 6.56
CA ARG A 24 -1.34 6.91 6.15
C ARG A 24 -0.50 7.26 4.93
N LYS A 25 0.76 6.81 4.91
CA LYS A 25 1.68 7.10 3.81
C LYS A 25 1.30 6.35 2.52
N MET A 26 0.91 5.08 2.63
CA MET A 26 0.57 4.24 1.47
C MET A 26 -0.69 4.70 0.73
N LYS A 27 -1.65 5.33 1.42
CA LYS A 27 -2.85 5.91 0.80
C LYS A 27 -2.56 7.04 -0.20
N GLU A 28 -1.36 7.60 -0.19
CA GLU A 28 -0.92 8.60 -1.17
C GLU A 28 -0.52 7.94 -2.51
N TYR A 29 -0.31 6.62 -2.53
CA TYR A 29 0.23 5.90 -3.69
C TYR A 29 -0.73 4.85 -4.24
N LEU A 30 -1.40 4.10 -3.36
CA LEU A 30 -2.20 2.93 -3.74
C LEU A 30 -3.54 2.92 -3.01
N ALA A 31 -4.52 2.20 -3.55
CA ALA A 31 -5.83 2.01 -2.94
C ALA A 31 -5.72 1.06 -1.74
N HIS A 32 -6.35 1.43 -0.61
CA HIS A 32 -6.41 0.58 0.58
C HIS A 32 -7.60 -0.39 0.49
N VAL A 33 -7.35 -1.66 0.18
CA VAL A 33 -8.42 -2.64 -0.12
C VAL A 33 -8.70 -3.62 1.02
N GLN A 34 -7.72 -3.87 1.90
CA GLN A 34 -7.91 -4.69 3.10
C GLN A 34 -7.02 -4.19 4.23
N LYS A 35 -7.32 -4.58 5.48
CA LYS A 35 -6.58 -4.20 6.71
C LYS A 35 -5.06 -4.08 6.54
N SER A 36 -4.46 -5.00 5.78
CA SER A 36 -3.03 -5.03 5.52
C SER A 36 -2.63 -5.17 4.05
N VAL A 37 -3.50 -4.71 3.14
CA VAL A 37 -3.31 -4.84 1.68
C VAL A 37 -3.61 -3.52 0.98
N PHE A 38 -2.72 -3.14 0.07
CA PHE A 38 -2.89 -2.06 -0.89
C PHE A 38 -2.74 -2.59 -2.32
N GLU A 39 -3.43 -1.98 -3.28
CA GLU A 39 -3.27 -2.32 -4.70
C GLU A 39 -3.46 -1.11 -5.63
N GLY A 40 -2.91 -1.17 -6.84
CA GLY A 40 -3.06 -0.13 -7.86
C GLY A 40 -1.93 -0.13 -8.88
N GLU A 41 -2.03 0.75 -9.87
CA GLU A 41 -0.97 0.99 -10.86
C GLU A 41 0.11 1.89 -10.27
N LEU A 42 1.37 1.55 -10.53
CA LEU A 42 2.52 2.40 -10.26
C LEU A 42 2.87 3.16 -11.54
N GLU A 43 2.71 4.48 -11.51
CA GLU A 43 3.20 5.40 -12.55
C GLU A 43 4.70 5.68 -12.41
#